data_AF-A0A2M9NQJ4-F1
#
_entry.id   AF-A0A2M9NQJ4-F1
#
_cell.length_a   1.000
_cell.length_b   1.000
_cell.length_c   1.000
_cell.angle_alpha   90.00
_cell.angle_beta   90.00
_cell.angle_gamma   90.00
#
_symmetry.space_group_name_H-M   'P 1'
#
loop_
_entity.id
_entity.type
_entity.pdbx_description
1 polymer ?
#
loop_
_entity_poly.entity_id
_entity_poly.type
_entity_poly.pdbx_seq_one_letter_code
_entity_poly.pdbx_strand_id
1 'polypeptide(L)'
;MKKEYWFVIITYIAMQLSSIVGVPIFMLIGTSTGMPADELEQKSAAYWIVFSFFVALALILFLMRKDMKEKMDTSNQAPVSESILWAIGGVFLALAAQAVAGIIEQNLGVEPESENTQQLIAIISQVPMVIFVTSVLGPIMEEIIFRKIIFGSLHKRFNFFISAVLSSVIFGLAHGELEHLLLYTAMGFTFAFLYAKTGRILVSMSAHIAMNTLVVIFQVVNREQIEKMLDTAQAFIGGLL
;
A
#
# COMPACT_ATOMS: atom_id res chain seq x y z
N MET A 1 -21.53 -6.28 -10.37
CA MET A 1 -20.92 -5.29 -9.47
C MET A 1 -21.80 -4.05 -9.46
N LYS A 2 -21.96 -3.33 -8.34
CA LYS A 2 -22.74 -2.06 -8.30
C LYS A 2 -22.04 -1.01 -9.20
N LYS A 3 -22.77 -0.01 -9.71
CA LYS A 3 -22.18 1.03 -10.59
C LYS A 3 -21.19 1.91 -9.82
N GLU A 4 -21.49 2.16 -8.55
CA GLU A 4 -20.68 2.94 -7.62
C GLU A 4 -19.28 2.37 -7.44
N TYR A 5 -19.14 1.03 -7.45
CA TYR A 5 -17.85 0.36 -7.31
C TYR A 5 -16.92 0.61 -8.50
N TRP A 6 -17.47 0.73 -9.71
CA TRP A 6 -16.68 1.11 -10.88
C TRP A 6 -16.14 2.53 -10.74
N PHE A 7 -16.95 3.47 -10.26
CA PHE A 7 -16.49 4.83 -10.01
C PHE A 7 -15.40 4.88 -8.93
N VAL A 8 -15.51 4.08 -7.87
CA VAL A 8 -14.46 3.97 -6.84
C VAL A 8 -13.13 3.45 -7.44
N ILE A 9 -13.18 2.39 -8.25
CA ILE A 9 -11.99 1.85 -8.92
C ILE A 9 -11.40 2.89 -9.88
N ILE A 10 -12.23 3.59 -10.66
CA ILE A 10 -11.79 4.64 -11.57
C ILE A 10 -11.14 5.79 -10.80
N THR A 11 -11.72 6.23 -9.67
CA THR A 11 -11.12 7.28 -8.83
C THR A 11 -9.74 6.86 -8.33
N TYR A 12 -9.56 5.61 -7.92
CA TYR A 12 -8.27 5.09 -7.48
C TYR A 12 -7.23 5.06 -8.61
N ILE A 13 -7.59 4.49 -9.77
CA ILE A 13 -6.70 4.44 -10.93
C ILE A 13 -6.33 5.86 -11.39
N ALA A 14 -7.33 6.75 -11.46
CA ALA A 14 -7.11 8.14 -11.82
C ALA A 14 -6.16 8.84 -10.83
N MET A 15 -6.30 8.60 -9.52
CA MET A 15 -5.39 9.11 -8.52
C MET A 15 -3.95 8.63 -8.76
N GLN A 16 -3.75 7.31 -8.98
CA GLN A 16 -2.41 6.76 -9.22
C GLN A 16 -1.74 7.33 -10.46
N LEU A 17 -2.50 7.56 -11.54
CA LEU A 17 -1.99 8.14 -12.79
C LEU A 17 -1.91 9.68 -12.78
N SER A 18 -2.46 10.33 -11.76
CA SER A 18 -2.63 11.79 -11.74
C SER A 18 -1.32 12.55 -11.57
N SER A 19 -0.25 11.90 -11.09
CA SER A 19 1.07 12.50 -10.91
C SER A 19 1.64 13.05 -12.22
N ILE A 20 1.33 12.43 -13.36
CA ILE A 20 1.76 12.86 -14.71
C ILE A 20 1.33 14.31 -15.00
N VAL A 21 0.19 14.74 -14.46
CA VAL A 21 -0.36 16.08 -14.68
C VAL A 21 -0.18 16.95 -13.44
N GLY A 22 -0.39 16.40 -12.25
CA GLY A 22 -0.40 17.16 -11.01
C GLY A 22 0.97 17.65 -10.55
N VAL A 23 2.02 16.84 -10.73
CA VAL A 23 3.39 17.25 -10.37
C VAL A 23 3.85 18.46 -11.19
N PRO A 24 3.71 18.48 -12.54
CA PRO A 24 4.01 19.67 -13.33
C PRO A 24 3.23 20.94 -12.92
N ILE A 25 1.97 20.79 -12.51
CA ILE A 25 1.16 21.93 -12.02
C ILE A 25 1.76 22.51 -10.73
N PHE A 26 2.13 21.65 -9.78
CA PHE A 26 2.71 22.07 -8.51
C PHE A 26 4.10 22.68 -8.72
N MET A 27 4.89 22.13 -9.65
CA MET A 27 6.17 22.73 -10.06
C MET A 27 5.95 24.14 -10.61
N LEU A 28 4.99 24.34 -11.51
CA LEU A 28 4.69 25.65 -12.10
C LEU A 28 4.29 26.69 -11.05
N ILE A 29 3.51 26.30 -10.04
CA ILE A 29 3.15 27.16 -8.90
C ILE A 29 4.41 27.48 -8.07
N GLY A 30 5.23 26.47 -7.82
CA GLY A 30 6.43 26.57 -6.99
C GLY A 30 7.63 27.24 -7.67
N THR A 31 7.63 27.48 -8.98
CA THR A 31 8.72 28.18 -9.69
C THR A 31 9.02 29.56 -9.09
N SER A 32 7.99 30.21 -8.53
CA SER A 32 8.12 31.52 -7.85
C SER A 32 8.95 31.49 -6.56
N THR A 33 9.27 30.31 -6.03
CA THR A 33 10.00 30.14 -4.76
C THR A 33 11.52 30.24 -4.92
N GLY A 34 12.05 30.16 -6.14
CA GLY A 34 13.48 30.19 -6.42
C GLY A 34 14.25 28.93 -5.98
N MET A 35 13.56 27.84 -5.65
CA MET A 35 14.19 26.55 -5.33
C MET A 35 14.94 25.96 -6.53
N PRO A 36 16.01 25.17 -6.29
CA PRO A 36 16.61 24.31 -7.30
C PRO A 36 15.55 23.39 -7.95
N ALA A 37 15.74 23.07 -9.23
CA ALA A 37 14.73 22.34 -10.01
C ALA A 37 14.45 20.93 -9.47
N ASP A 38 15.49 20.25 -8.99
CA ASP A 38 15.45 18.93 -8.36
C ASP A 38 14.69 18.95 -7.02
N GLU A 39 14.98 19.94 -6.17
CA GLU A 39 14.25 20.12 -4.91
C GLU A 39 12.77 20.46 -5.15
N LEU A 40 12.50 21.33 -6.13
CA LEU A 40 11.15 21.72 -6.51
C LEU A 40 10.34 20.53 -7.04
N GLU A 41 10.94 19.68 -7.87
CA GLU A 41 10.31 18.47 -8.40
C GLU A 41 9.94 17.50 -7.27
N GLN A 42 10.88 17.18 -6.37
CA GLN A 42 10.63 16.24 -5.26
C GLN A 42 9.55 16.77 -4.30
N LYS A 43 9.59 18.05 -3.93
CA LYS A 43 8.55 18.65 -3.08
C LYS A 43 7.19 18.71 -3.79
N SER A 44 7.17 19.00 -5.08
CA SER A 44 5.94 19.00 -5.86
C SER A 44 5.31 17.60 -5.94
N ALA A 45 6.12 16.57 -6.16
CA ALA A 45 5.69 15.18 -6.10
C ALA A 45 5.11 14.83 -4.72
N ALA A 46 5.82 15.21 -3.65
CA ALA A 46 5.38 14.95 -2.28
C ALA A 46 4.04 15.62 -1.95
N TYR A 47 3.89 16.91 -2.25
CA TYR A 47 2.63 17.63 -2.02
C TYR A 47 1.49 17.10 -2.89
N TRP A 48 1.78 16.70 -4.13
CA TRP A 48 0.78 16.10 -5.00
C TRP A 48 0.28 14.76 -4.46
N ILE A 49 1.18 13.88 -3.99
CA ILE A 49 0.80 12.60 -3.36
C ILE A 49 -0.13 12.87 -2.18
N VAL A 50 0.23 13.79 -1.28
CA VAL A 50 -0.62 14.14 -0.14
C VAL A 50 -2.00 14.61 -0.61
N PHE A 51 -2.03 15.62 -1.49
CA PHE A 51 -3.27 16.21 -1.98
C PHE A 51 -4.18 15.18 -2.67
N SER A 52 -3.62 14.42 -3.62
CA SER A 52 -4.38 13.45 -4.42
C SER A 52 -4.98 12.33 -3.58
N PHE A 53 -4.27 11.81 -2.57
CA PHE A 53 -4.80 10.78 -1.68
C PHE A 53 -5.96 11.29 -0.80
N PHE A 54 -5.86 12.51 -0.26
CA PHE A 54 -6.96 13.09 0.51
C PHE A 54 -8.20 13.32 -0.35
N VAL A 55 -8.03 13.86 -1.57
CA VAL A 55 -9.14 14.06 -2.52
C VAL A 55 -9.75 12.72 -2.91
N ALA A 56 -8.92 11.73 -3.26
CA ALA A 56 -9.40 10.43 -3.70
C ALA A 56 -10.13 9.69 -2.56
N LEU A 57 -9.59 9.69 -1.34
CA LEU A 57 -10.28 9.10 -0.19
C LEU A 57 -11.62 9.78 0.08
N ALA A 58 -11.69 11.11 0.04
CA ALA A 58 -12.93 11.85 0.23
C ALA A 58 -13.98 11.47 -0.84
N LEU A 59 -13.57 11.37 -2.10
CA LEU A 59 -14.42 10.94 -3.21
C LEU A 59 -14.88 9.48 -3.04
N ILE A 60 -13.98 8.57 -2.66
CA ILE A 60 -14.31 7.17 -2.41
C ILE A 60 -15.31 7.05 -1.26
N LEU A 61 -15.07 7.71 -0.13
CA LEU A 61 -16.01 7.70 1.00
C LEU A 61 -17.36 8.31 0.62
N PHE A 62 -17.37 9.37 -0.18
CA PHE A 62 -18.60 9.94 -0.72
C PHE A 62 -19.34 8.93 -1.60
N LEU A 63 -18.68 8.26 -2.54
CA LEU A 63 -19.28 7.25 -3.41
C LEU A 63 -19.80 6.04 -2.61
N MET A 64 -19.06 5.64 -1.56
CA MET A 64 -19.41 4.52 -0.69
C MET A 64 -20.44 4.84 0.40
N ARG A 65 -20.86 6.10 0.56
CA ARG A 65 -21.73 6.55 1.66
C ARG A 65 -23.04 5.77 1.77
N LYS A 66 -23.58 5.28 0.65
CA LYS A 66 -24.82 4.50 0.63
C LYS A 66 -24.56 3.07 1.12
N ASP A 67 -23.50 2.44 0.65
CA ASP A 67 -23.10 1.09 1.07
C ASP A 67 -22.64 1.02 2.53
N MET A 68 -22.14 2.12 3.09
CA MET A 68 -21.81 2.23 4.52
C MET A 68 -23.06 2.43 5.39
N LYS A 69 -24.16 2.94 4.82
CA LYS A 69 -25.43 3.18 5.52
C LYS A 69 -26.41 2.00 5.41
N GLU A 70 -26.30 1.18 4.37
CA GLU A 70 -26.97 -0.12 4.34
C GLU A 70 -26.50 -0.92 5.57
N LYS A 71 -27.44 -1.36 6.42
CA LYS A 71 -27.11 -2.21 7.57
C LYS A 71 -26.33 -3.41 7.05
N MET A 72 -25.02 -3.43 7.32
CA MET A 72 -24.21 -4.60 7.04
C MET A 72 -24.84 -5.77 7.78
N ASP A 73 -25.11 -6.85 7.06
CA ASP A 73 -25.42 -8.12 7.69
C ASP A 73 -24.21 -8.52 8.54
N THR A 74 -24.34 -8.33 9.85
CA THR A 74 -23.26 -8.57 10.83
C THR A 74 -23.30 -9.99 11.37
N SER A 75 -24.24 -10.82 10.92
CA SER A 75 -24.44 -12.19 11.41
C SER A 75 -23.18 -13.07 11.28
N ASN A 76 -22.35 -12.80 10.28
CA ASN A 76 -21.09 -13.52 10.03
C ASN A 76 -19.83 -12.75 10.48
N GLN A 77 -19.97 -11.66 11.24
CA GLN A 77 -18.81 -10.91 11.75
C GLN A 77 -18.29 -11.53 13.04
N ALA A 78 -16.96 -11.65 13.12
CA ALA A 78 -16.31 -12.04 14.36
C ALA A 78 -16.65 -11.05 15.50
N PRO A 79 -16.77 -11.51 16.75
CA PRO A 79 -16.87 -10.63 17.92
C PRO A 79 -15.71 -9.64 17.98
N VAL A 80 -15.90 -8.51 18.66
CA VAL A 80 -14.87 -7.46 18.74
C VAL A 80 -13.56 -7.98 19.35
N SER A 81 -13.63 -8.80 20.40
CA SER A 81 -12.45 -9.41 21.03
C SER A 81 -11.66 -10.31 20.07
N GLU A 82 -12.37 -11.18 19.33
CA GLU A 82 -11.75 -12.04 18.33
C GLU A 82 -11.18 -11.21 17.17
N SER A 83 -11.86 -10.12 16.80
CA SER A 83 -11.40 -9.20 15.75
C SER A 83 -10.09 -8.51 16.12
N ILE A 84 -9.94 -8.11 17.39
CA ILE A 84 -8.68 -7.55 17.91
C ILE A 84 -7.57 -8.61 17.85
N LEU A 85 -7.86 -9.85 18.26
CA LEU A 85 -6.89 -10.94 18.20
C LEU A 85 -6.45 -11.22 16.76
N TRP A 86 -7.39 -11.25 15.81
CA TRP A 86 -7.09 -11.42 14.39
C TRP A 86 -6.37 -10.21 13.79
N ALA A 87 -6.61 -9.00 14.27
CA ALA A 87 -5.88 -7.82 13.79
C ALA A 87 -4.40 -7.90 14.21
N ILE A 88 -4.14 -8.25 15.47
CA ILE A 88 -2.77 -8.43 16.00
C ILE A 88 -2.10 -9.63 15.34
N GLY A 89 -2.75 -10.80 15.35
CA GLY A 89 -2.24 -12.01 14.70
C GLY A 89 -2.02 -11.82 13.20
N GLY A 90 -2.87 -11.01 12.56
CA GLY A 90 -2.78 -10.64 11.17
C GLY A 90 -1.50 -9.88 10.81
N VAL A 91 -0.96 -9.06 11.72
CA VAL A 91 0.35 -8.42 11.53
C VAL A 91 1.45 -9.47 11.45
N PHE A 92 1.47 -10.43 12.37
CA PHE A 92 2.48 -11.50 12.36
C PHE A 92 2.33 -12.42 11.14
N LEU A 93 1.09 -12.71 10.72
CA LEU A 93 0.84 -13.47 9.49
C LEU A 93 1.36 -12.71 8.26
N ALA A 94 1.14 -11.41 8.19
CA ALA A 94 1.62 -10.58 7.08
C ALA A 94 3.15 -10.48 7.08
N LEU A 95 3.80 -10.30 8.25
CA LEU A 95 5.26 -10.36 8.37
C LEU A 95 5.82 -11.70 7.90
N ALA A 96 5.21 -12.81 8.31
CA ALA A 96 5.63 -14.14 7.89
C ALA A 96 5.44 -14.34 6.38
N ALA A 97 4.31 -13.92 5.82
CA ALA A 97 4.04 -14.00 4.39
C ALA A 97 5.02 -13.15 3.58
N GLN A 98 5.31 -11.92 4.01
CA GLN A 98 6.29 -11.04 3.39
C GLN A 98 7.69 -11.65 3.45
N ALA A 99 8.12 -12.15 4.61
CA ALA A 99 9.44 -12.76 4.77
C ALA A 99 9.62 -14.00 3.88
N VAL A 100 8.63 -14.89 3.85
CA VAL A 100 8.66 -16.10 3.00
C VAL A 100 8.68 -15.70 1.53
N ALA A 101 7.83 -14.77 1.10
CA ALA A 101 7.80 -14.33 -0.29
C ALA A 101 9.11 -13.64 -0.71
N GLY A 102 9.65 -12.76 0.14
CA GLY A 102 10.92 -12.08 -0.11
C GLY A 102 12.10 -13.05 -0.19
N ILE A 103 12.15 -14.08 0.66
CA ILE A 103 13.16 -15.15 0.56
C ILE A 103 13.03 -15.90 -0.77
N ILE A 104 11.80 -16.21 -1.21
CA ILE A 104 11.59 -16.88 -2.49
C ILE A 104 12.05 -15.99 -3.65
N GLU A 105 11.66 -14.72 -3.66
CA GLU A 105 12.10 -13.73 -4.66
C GLU A 105 13.63 -13.61 -4.71
N GLN A 106 14.28 -13.52 -3.55
CA GLN A 106 15.75 -13.47 -3.47
C GLN A 106 16.41 -14.72 -4.04
N ASN A 107 15.87 -15.91 -3.74
CA ASN A 107 16.38 -17.16 -4.33
C ASN A 107 16.16 -17.26 -5.85
N LEU A 108 15.23 -16.47 -6.40
CA LEU A 108 15.01 -16.32 -7.83
C LEU A 108 15.87 -15.20 -8.46
N GLY A 109 16.71 -14.53 -7.66
CA GLY A 109 17.62 -13.47 -8.12
C GLY A 109 17.00 -12.08 -8.15
N VAL A 110 15.88 -11.85 -7.44
CA VAL A 110 15.31 -10.51 -7.24
C VAL A 110 16.01 -9.83 -6.07
N GLU A 111 16.44 -8.60 -6.27
CA GLU A 111 17.07 -7.83 -5.19
C GLU A 111 16.04 -7.50 -4.08
N PRO A 112 16.42 -7.50 -2.80
CA PRO A 112 15.48 -7.22 -1.70
C PRO A 112 14.90 -5.80 -1.70
N GLU A 113 15.50 -4.89 -2.47
CA GLU A 113 15.23 -3.46 -2.44
C GLU A 113 14.20 -3.08 -3.51
N SER A 114 13.01 -2.68 -3.07
CA SER A 114 11.95 -2.19 -3.96
C SER A 114 12.20 -0.74 -4.39
N GLU A 115 12.12 -0.47 -5.69
CA GLU A 115 12.23 0.86 -6.29
C GLU A 115 11.18 1.84 -5.72
N ASN A 116 9.92 1.42 -5.60
CA ASN A 116 8.81 2.12 -4.95
C ASN A 116 9.18 2.52 -3.53
N THR A 117 9.79 1.60 -2.76
CA THR A 117 10.20 1.87 -1.38
C THR A 117 11.30 2.94 -1.35
N GLN A 118 12.29 2.86 -2.24
CA GLN A 118 13.36 3.84 -2.34
C GLN A 118 12.83 5.23 -2.74
N GLN A 119 12.00 5.30 -3.78
CA GLN A 119 11.35 6.53 -4.23
C GLN A 119 10.51 7.15 -3.11
N LEU A 120 9.76 6.32 -2.39
CA LEU A 120 8.94 6.78 -1.26
C LEU A 120 9.80 7.37 -0.13
N ILE A 121 10.91 6.73 0.23
CA ILE A 121 11.84 7.25 1.26
C ILE A 121 12.44 8.60 0.85
N ALA A 122 12.80 8.76 -0.43
CA ALA A 122 13.30 10.03 -0.94
C ALA A 122 12.25 11.15 -0.79
N ILE A 123 10.99 10.87 -1.12
CA ILE A 123 9.88 11.82 -0.98
C ILE A 123 9.57 12.12 0.50
N ILE A 124 9.57 11.11 1.37
CA ILE A 124 9.38 11.26 2.83
C ILE A 124 10.42 12.20 3.43
N SER A 125 11.66 12.14 2.96
CA SER A 125 12.76 13.00 3.43
C SER A 125 12.49 14.49 3.16
N GLN A 126 11.71 14.80 2.13
CA GLN A 126 11.29 16.17 1.80
C GLN A 126 10.04 16.61 2.56
N VAL A 127 9.04 15.71 2.66
CA VAL A 127 7.75 15.99 3.30
C VAL A 127 7.33 14.79 4.16
N PRO A 128 7.61 14.82 5.48
CA PRO A 128 7.30 13.70 6.38
C PRO A 128 5.82 13.33 6.46
N MET A 129 4.91 14.24 6.08
CA MET A 129 3.47 13.95 6.00
C MET A 129 3.14 12.80 5.04
N VAL A 130 4.01 12.51 4.07
CA VAL A 130 3.86 11.38 3.15
C VAL A 130 3.81 10.04 3.90
N ILE A 131 4.47 9.92 5.07
CA ILE A 131 4.37 8.74 5.95
C ILE A 131 2.91 8.46 6.31
N PHE A 132 2.16 9.48 6.70
CA PHE A 132 0.76 9.29 7.08
C PHE A 132 -0.08 8.81 5.88
N VAL A 133 0.21 9.33 4.70
CA VAL A 133 -0.53 8.99 3.48
C VAL A 133 -0.26 7.55 3.07
N THR A 134 0.99 7.12 3.02
CA THR A 134 1.35 5.77 2.58
C THR A 134 1.15 4.70 3.65
N SER A 135 1.30 5.04 4.92
CA SER A 135 1.07 4.09 6.01
C SER A 135 -0.40 3.96 6.41
N VAL A 136 -1.23 4.98 6.16
CA VAL A 136 -2.64 5.00 6.61
C VAL A 136 -3.62 5.12 5.45
N LEU A 137 -3.57 6.22 4.67
CA LEU A 137 -4.61 6.48 3.66
C LEU A 137 -4.57 5.49 2.51
N GLY A 138 -3.38 5.13 2.03
CA GLY A 138 -3.18 4.11 1.00
C GLY A 138 -3.78 2.77 1.39
N PRO A 139 -3.36 2.16 2.51
CA PRO A 139 -3.93 0.90 2.99
C PRO A 139 -5.45 0.93 3.19
N ILE A 140 -6.02 2.06 3.64
CA ILE A 140 -7.48 2.22 3.75
C ILE A 140 -8.14 2.09 2.37
N MET A 141 -7.65 2.86 1.39
CA MET A 141 -8.20 2.85 0.03
C MET A 141 -8.02 1.49 -0.64
N GLU A 142 -6.85 0.90 -0.50
CA GLU A 142 -6.53 -0.42 -1.03
C GLU A 142 -7.46 -1.48 -0.46
N GLU A 143 -7.67 -1.51 0.86
CA GLU A 143 -8.54 -2.52 1.47
C GLU A 143 -10.01 -2.36 1.05
N ILE A 144 -10.47 -1.12 0.85
CA ILE A 144 -11.78 -0.83 0.26
C ILE A 144 -11.88 -1.42 -1.16
N ILE A 145 -10.87 -1.23 -1.99
CA ILE A 145 -10.91 -1.62 -3.40
C ILE A 145 -10.69 -3.13 -3.55
N PHE A 146 -9.60 -3.64 -3.00
CA PHE A 146 -9.16 -5.00 -3.23
C PHE A 146 -9.93 -6.01 -2.36
N ARG A 147 -10.31 -5.66 -1.11
CA ARG A 147 -11.10 -6.56 -0.25
C ARG A 147 -12.59 -6.38 -0.38
N LYS A 148 -13.09 -5.17 -0.13
CA LYS A 148 -14.54 -4.95 -0.11
C LYS A 148 -15.16 -5.02 -1.50
N ILE A 149 -14.53 -4.41 -2.50
CA ILE A 149 -15.07 -4.33 -3.86
C ILE A 149 -14.68 -5.54 -4.71
N ILE A 150 -13.39 -5.76 -4.98
CA ILE A 150 -12.91 -6.78 -5.92
C ILE A 150 -13.10 -8.18 -5.32
N PHE A 151 -12.43 -8.50 -4.21
CA PHE A 151 -12.60 -9.80 -3.54
C PHE A 151 -14.06 -10.04 -3.16
N GLY A 152 -14.74 -9.06 -2.55
CA GLY A 152 -16.15 -9.19 -2.17
C GLY A 152 -17.09 -9.43 -3.36
N SER A 153 -16.76 -8.95 -4.57
CA SER A 153 -17.54 -9.25 -5.78
C SER A 153 -17.22 -10.63 -6.35
N LEU A 154 -15.95 -11.05 -6.32
CA LEU A 154 -15.51 -12.37 -6.75
C LEU A 154 -16.05 -13.47 -5.85
N HIS A 155 -16.03 -13.26 -4.53
CA HIS A 155 -16.44 -14.24 -3.54
C HIS A 155 -17.96 -14.54 -3.55
N LYS A 156 -18.76 -13.70 -4.21
CA LYS A 156 -20.17 -13.99 -4.50
C LYS A 156 -20.37 -15.01 -5.62
N ARG A 157 -19.33 -15.29 -6.41
CA ARG A 157 -19.39 -16.13 -7.62
C ARG A 157 -18.43 -17.31 -7.57
N PHE A 158 -17.33 -17.18 -6.82
CA PHE A 158 -16.27 -18.17 -6.73
C PHE A 158 -15.97 -18.51 -5.27
N ASN A 159 -15.28 -19.64 -5.06
CA ASN A 159 -14.80 -20.01 -3.74
C ASN A 159 -13.75 -19.02 -3.21
N PHE A 160 -13.37 -19.19 -1.94
CA PHE A 160 -12.38 -18.36 -1.27
C PHE A 160 -11.06 -18.30 -2.04
N PHE A 161 -10.48 -19.45 -2.39
CA PHE A 161 -9.14 -19.50 -2.99
C PHE A 161 -9.06 -18.76 -4.32
N ILE A 162 -10.01 -18.98 -5.23
CA ILE A 162 -10.05 -18.28 -6.53
C ILE A 162 -10.20 -16.78 -6.30
N SER A 163 -11.10 -16.37 -5.41
CA SER A 163 -11.36 -14.95 -5.13
C SER A 163 -10.15 -14.26 -4.49
N ALA A 164 -9.51 -14.94 -3.52
CA ALA A 164 -8.34 -14.46 -2.82
C ALA A 164 -7.16 -14.31 -3.78
N VAL A 165 -6.81 -15.36 -4.54
CA VAL A 165 -5.70 -15.31 -5.51
C VAL A 165 -5.93 -14.22 -6.54
N LEU A 166 -7.09 -14.17 -7.21
CA LEU A 166 -7.33 -13.17 -8.25
C LEU A 166 -7.28 -11.73 -7.70
N SER A 167 -7.92 -11.46 -6.56
CA SER A 167 -7.88 -10.13 -5.95
C SER A 167 -6.47 -9.72 -5.50
N SER A 168 -5.65 -10.70 -5.10
CA SER A 168 -4.29 -10.46 -4.60
C SER A 168 -3.28 -10.26 -5.71
N VAL A 169 -3.43 -10.98 -6.82
CA VAL A 169 -2.64 -10.73 -8.03
C VAL A 169 -2.96 -9.34 -8.59
N ILE A 170 -4.25 -8.95 -8.64
CA ILE A 170 -4.63 -7.59 -9.08
C ILE A 170 -4.04 -6.52 -8.13
N PHE A 171 -4.02 -6.79 -6.81
CA PHE A 171 -3.36 -5.93 -5.83
C PHE A 171 -1.86 -5.81 -6.09
N GLY A 172 -1.16 -6.91 -6.33
CA GLY A 172 0.28 -6.89 -6.64
C GLY A 172 0.62 -6.18 -7.95
N LEU A 173 -0.17 -6.41 -9.00
CA LEU A 173 -0.01 -5.68 -10.27
C LEU A 173 -0.23 -4.17 -10.11
N ALA A 174 -1.10 -3.74 -9.19
CA ALA A 174 -1.36 -2.32 -8.95
C ALA A 174 -0.17 -1.58 -8.30
N HIS A 175 0.84 -2.30 -7.78
CA HIS A 175 2.06 -1.69 -7.25
C HIS A 175 3.09 -1.36 -8.34
N GLY A 176 2.92 -1.84 -9.58
CA GLY A 176 3.78 -1.47 -10.70
C GLY A 176 5.18 -2.10 -10.73
N GLU A 177 5.55 -2.90 -9.72
CA GLU A 177 6.82 -3.62 -9.63
C GLU A 177 6.59 -5.12 -9.87
N LEU A 178 6.83 -5.56 -11.11
CA LEU A 178 6.59 -6.96 -11.48
C LEU A 178 7.56 -7.95 -10.83
N GLU A 179 8.77 -7.50 -10.48
CA GLU A 179 9.77 -8.33 -9.79
C GLU A 179 9.33 -8.73 -8.38
N HIS A 180 8.61 -7.84 -7.69
CA HIS A 180 8.04 -8.05 -6.36
C HIS A 180 6.58 -8.53 -6.37
N LEU A 181 6.10 -9.04 -7.52
CA LEU A 181 4.72 -9.46 -7.68
C LEU A 181 4.34 -10.57 -6.70
N LEU A 182 5.27 -11.48 -6.37
CA LEU A 182 5.01 -12.57 -5.44
C LEU A 182 4.82 -12.03 -4.02
N LEU A 183 5.67 -11.11 -3.57
CA LEU A 183 5.60 -10.43 -2.28
C LEU A 183 4.28 -9.68 -2.13
N TYR A 184 3.92 -8.83 -3.09
CA TYR A 184 2.66 -8.09 -3.02
C TYR A 184 1.45 -9.03 -3.09
N THR A 185 1.51 -10.09 -3.91
CA THR A 185 0.43 -11.08 -3.98
C THR A 185 0.27 -11.85 -2.67
N ALA A 186 1.36 -12.25 -2.01
CA ALA A 186 1.34 -12.93 -0.72
C ALA A 186 0.73 -12.05 0.39
N MET A 187 1.10 -10.77 0.41
CA MET A 187 0.50 -9.77 1.29
C MET A 187 -1.00 -9.59 1.01
N GLY A 188 -1.36 -9.43 -0.27
CA GLY A 188 -2.76 -9.30 -0.67
C GLY A 188 -3.61 -10.51 -0.28
N PHE A 189 -3.04 -11.72 -0.38
CA PHE A 189 -3.71 -12.96 -0.01
C PHE A 189 -3.94 -13.03 1.50
N THR A 190 -2.95 -12.63 2.29
CA THR A 190 -3.05 -12.55 3.75
C THR A 190 -4.18 -11.62 4.18
N PHE A 191 -4.29 -10.44 3.58
CA PHE A 191 -5.38 -9.52 3.88
C PHE A 191 -6.75 -10.03 3.42
N ALA A 192 -6.82 -10.71 2.26
CA ALA A 192 -8.04 -11.39 1.81
C ALA A 192 -8.47 -12.49 2.79
N PHE A 193 -7.52 -13.26 3.33
CA PHE A 193 -7.77 -14.26 4.36
C PHE A 193 -8.32 -13.62 5.65
N LEU A 194 -7.68 -12.57 6.17
CA LEU A 194 -8.13 -11.88 7.38
C LEU A 194 -9.56 -11.33 7.23
N TYR A 195 -9.84 -10.74 6.07
CA TYR A 195 -11.18 -10.23 5.76
C TYR A 195 -12.22 -11.35 5.68
N ALA A 196 -11.91 -12.44 4.97
CA ALA A 196 -12.81 -13.59 4.85
C ALA A 196 -13.04 -14.30 6.19
N LYS A 197 -12.01 -14.38 7.04
CA LYS A 197 -12.06 -15.05 8.33
C LYS A 197 -12.92 -14.30 9.35
N THR A 198 -12.86 -12.97 9.32
CA THR A 198 -13.51 -12.13 10.35
C THR A 198 -14.78 -11.44 9.88
N GLY A 199 -15.02 -11.35 8.57
CA GLY A 199 -16.11 -10.57 8.00
C GLY A 199 -15.98 -9.06 8.23
N ARG A 200 -14.85 -8.59 8.77
CA ARG A 200 -14.60 -7.19 9.13
C ARG A 200 -13.43 -6.63 8.34
N ILE A 201 -13.71 -5.66 7.48
CA ILE A 201 -12.67 -4.95 6.73
C ILE A 201 -11.68 -4.23 7.66
N LEU A 202 -12.12 -3.82 8.85
CA LEU A 202 -11.26 -3.16 9.82
C LEU A 202 -10.12 -4.06 10.30
N VAL A 203 -10.31 -5.38 10.35
CA VAL A 203 -9.25 -6.31 10.80
C VAL A 203 -8.11 -6.34 9.80
N SER A 204 -8.42 -6.55 8.51
CA SER A 204 -7.41 -6.58 7.45
C SER A 204 -6.79 -5.19 7.26
N MET A 205 -7.59 -4.13 7.34
CA MET A 205 -7.13 -2.73 7.26
C MET A 205 -6.19 -2.35 8.41
N SER A 206 -6.49 -2.71 9.65
CA SER A 206 -5.58 -2.44 10.77
C SER A 206 -4.27 -3.20 10.66
N ALA A 207 -4.32 -4.48 10.24
CA ALA A 207 -3.11 -5.25 9.99
C ALA A 207 -2.27 -4.62 8.85
N HIS A 208 -2.91 -4.18 7.77
CA HIS A 208 -2.24 -3.56 6.63
C HIS A 208 -1.60 -2.21 6.98
N ILE A 209 -2.31 -1.35 7.72
CA ILE A 209 -1.76 -0.09 8.23
C ILE A 209 -0.56 -0.35 9.13
N ALA A 210 -0.67 -1.30 10.06
CA ALA A 210 0.43 -1.65 10.96
C ALA A 210 1.65 -2.15 10.17
N MET A 211 1.46 -3.00 9.16
CA MET A 211 2.53 -3.50 8.30
C MET A 211 3.26 -2.37 7.57
N ASN A 212 2.52 -1.51 6.86
CA ASN A 212 3.14 -0.38 6.15
C ASN A 212 3.81 0.60 7.11
N THR A 213 3.24 0.82 8.29
CA THR A 213 3.85 1.67 9.32
C THR A 213 5.16 1.07 9.81
N LEU A 214 5.20 -0.23 10.11
CA LEU A 214 6.41 -0.92 10.56
C LEU A 214 7.52 -0.88 9.50
N VAL A 215 7.18 -1.12 8.23
CA VAL A 215 8.13 -1.03 7.11
C VAL A 215 8.68 0.39 7.00
N VAL A 216 7.84 1.42 6.98
CA VAL A 216 8.29 2.81 6.88
C VAL A 216 9.16 3.21 8.07
N ILE A 217 8.78 2.85 9.30
CA ILE A 217 9.60 3.13 10.49
C ILE A 217 10.95 2.43 10.37
N PHE A 218 10.98 1.15 10.01
CA PHE A 218 12.22 0.41 9.86
C PHE A 218 13.14 1.06 8.82
N GLN A 219 12.58 1.47 7.67
CA GLN A 219 13.35 2.08 6.59
C GLN A 219 13.86 3.48 6.95
N VAL A 220 13.04 4.31 7.61
CA VAL A 220 13.42 5.69 7.98
C VAL A 220 14.42 5.68 9.14
N VAL A 221 14.23 4.84 10.15
CA VAL A 221 15.09 4.79 11.35
C VAL A 221 16.43 4.12 11.07
N ASN A 222 16.45 3.04 10.27
CA ASN A 222 17.69 2.29 10.02
C ASN A 222 18.48 2.78 8.81
N ARG A 223 18.05 3.85 8.14
CA ARG A 223 18.70 4.37 6.93
C ARG A 223 20.20 4.57 7.08
N GLU A 224 20.65 5.24 8.15
CA GLU A 224 22.08 5.45 8.41
C GLU A 224 22.86 4.14 8.69
N GLN A 225 22.20 3.13 9.28
CA GLN A 225 22.83 1.83 9.53
C GLN A 225 22.93 1.01 8.25
N ILE A 226 21.90 1.05 7.40
CA ILE A 226 21.88 0.39 6.09
C ILE A 226 22.94 1.03 5.18
N GLU A 227 22.99 2.35 5.10
CA GLU A 227 24.00 3.10 4.33
C GLU A 227 25.43 2.75 4.80
N LYS A 228 25.68 2.73 6.12
CA LYS A 228 26.98 2.30 6.67
C LYS A 228 27.34 0.85 6.36
N MET A 229 26.37 -0.07 6.35
CA MET A 229 26.61 -1.48 5.99
C MET A 229 26.96 -1.64 4.51
N LEU A 230 26.26 -0.90 3.62
CA LEU A 230 26.53 -0.89 2.18
C LEU A 230 27.90 -0.28 1.86
N ASP A 231 28.25 0.85 2.48
CA ASP A 231 29.57 1.47 2.34
C ASP A 231 30.70 0.54 2.82
N THR A 232 30.48 -0.15 3.94
CA THR A 232 31.45 -1.12 4.48
C THR A 232 31.61 -2.33 3.55
N ALA A 233 30.51 -2.84 2.99
CA ALA A 233 30.53 -3.94 2.04
C ALA A 233 31.24 -3.57 0.72
N GLN A 234 30.97 -2.36 0.19
CA GLN A 234 31.66 -1.84 -0.99
C GLN A 234 33.15 -1.59 -0.74
N ALA A 235 33.52 -1.05 0.42
CA ALA A 235 34.93 -0.87 0.79
C ALA A 235 35.66 -2.22 0.95
N PHE A 236 34.97 -3.25 1.46
CA PHE A 236 35.52 -4.59 1.58
C PHE A 236 35.72 -5.26 0.21
N ILE A 237 34.75 -5.14 -0.69
CA ILE A 237 34.83 -5.68 -2.06
C ILE A 237 35.86 -4.92 -2.91
N GLY A 238 35.89 -3.59 -2.81
CA GLY A 238 36.85 -2.72 -3.50
C GLY A 238 38.28 -2.80 -2.96
N GLY A 239 38.46 -3.26 -1.71
CA GLY A 239 39.78 -3.53 -1.13
C GLY A 239 40.32 -4.94 -1.41
N LEU A 240 39.53 -5.82 -2.02
CA LEU A 240 39.91 -7.19 -2.42
C LEU A 240 40.28 -7.32 -3.90
N LEU A 241 40.12 -6.26 -4.70
CA LEU A 241 40.57 -6.12 -6.10
C LEU A 241 41.84 -5.28 -6.17
#